data_AF-A0A9P9Y3L9-F1
#
_entry.id   AF-A0A9P9Y3L9-F1
#
_cell.length_a   1.000
_cell.length_b   1.000
_cell.length_c   1.000
_cell.angle_alpha   90.00
_cell.angle_beta   90.00
_cell.angle_gamma   90.00
#
_symmetry.space_group_name_H-M   'P 1'
#
loop_
_entity.id
_entity.type
_entity.pdbx_description
1 polymer ?
#
loop_
_entity_poly.entity_id
_entity_poly.type
_entity_poly.pdbx_seq_one_letter_code
_entity_poly.pdbx_strand_id
1 'polypeptide(L)'
;MNYQPAFDFAMDSCYNAPTVDHAGAVKSGRSTCDIKDLNDAVECRVPSYLDNNNVYVRSRTNNGWTAQMYGYYFEVDHKERPAPVIFMIGNM
;
A
#
# COMPACT_ATOMS: atom_id res chain seq x y z
N MET A 1 -10.75 -13.97 -5.54
CA MET A 1 -10.19 -12.66 -5.95
C MET A 1 -9.98 -12.73 -7.45
N ASN A 2 -10.94 -12.24 -8.26
CA ASN A 2 -10.83 -12.35 -9.73
C ASN A 2 -10.30 -11.06 -10.37
N TYR A 3 -10.33 -9.95 -9.64
CA TYR A 3 -10.03 -8.61 -10.16
C TYR A 3 -8.98 -7.87 -9.32
N GLN A 4 -8.23 -8.59 -8.49
CA GLN A 4 -7.13 -7.97 -7.77
C GLN A 4 -6.07 -7.55 -8.78
N PRO A 5 -5.67 -6.27 -8.80
CA PRO A 5 -4.65 -5.80 -9.72
C PRO A 5 -3.28 -6.40 -9.35
N ALA A 6 -2.48 -6.65 -10.38
CA ALA A 6 -1.05 -6.85 -10.19
C ALA A 6 -0.44 -5.52 -9.74
N PHE A 7 0.47 -5.58 -8.78
CA PHE A 7 1.18 -4.41 -8.26
C PHE A 7 2.67 -4.58 -8.50
N ASP A 8 3.27 -3.62 -9.22
CA ASP A 8 4.70 -3.59 -9.47
C ASP A 8 5.37 -2.59 -8.52
N PHE A 9 6.38 -3.04 -7.79
CA PHE A 9 7.13 -2.18 -6.88
C PHE A 9 8.38 -1.66 -7.56
N ALA A 10 8.33 -0.43 -8.06
CA ALA A 10 9.51 0.28 -8.51
C ALA A 10 10.60 0.30 -7.43
N MET A 11 11.88 0.24 -7.82
CA MET A 11 13.01 0.07 -6.89
C MET A 11 13.28 1.28 -5.98
N ASP A 12 12.47 2.33 -6.09
CA ASP A 12 12.64 3.63 -5.45
C ASP A 12 11.58 3.92 -4.36
N SER A 13 10.76 2.93 -4.02
CA SER A 13 9.70 3.03 -3.01
C SER A 13 9.66 1.80 -2.10
N CYS A 14 9.04 1.96 -0.93
CA CYS A 14 8.81 0.88 0.04
C CYS A 14 7.80 -0.14 -0.47
N TYR A 15 7.89 -1.38 0.05
CA TYR A 15 6.76 -2.30 -0.02
C TYR A 15 5.59 -1.79 0.83
N ASN A 16 4.36 -2.13 0.46
CA ASN A 16 3.19 -1.83 1.30
C ASN A 16 3.21 -2.72 2.55
N ALA A 17 2.63 -2.19 3.63
CA ALA A 17 2.60 -2.84 4.94
C ALA A 17 1.17 -3.10 5.42
N PRO A 18 0.96 -4.07 6.32
CA PRO A 18 -0.34 -4.28 6.94
C PRO A 18 -0.64 -3.13 7.91
N THR A 19 -1.67 -2.33 7.60
CA THR A 19 -2.11 -1.21 8.43
C THR A 19 -2.68 -1.59 9.79
N VAL A 20 -3.38 -2.73 9.89
CA VAL A 20 -4.05 -3.15 11.12
C VAL A 20 -3.80 -4.63 11.37
N ASP A 21 -3.50 -4.98 12.62
CA ASP A 21 -3.34 -6.37 13.05
C ASP A 21 -4.65 -6.99 13.54
N HIS A 22 -4.62 -8.28 13.90
CA HIS A 22 -5.80 -8.99 14.41
C HIS A 22 -6.31 -8.43 15.75
N ALA A 23 -5.46 -7.78 16.54
CA ALA A 23 -5.85 -7.13 17.79
C ALA A 23 -6.41 -5.70 17.58
N GLY A 24 -6.41 -5.21 16.34
CA GLY A 24 -6.86 -3.86 15.98
C GLY A 24 -5.79 -2.79 16.19
N ALA A 25 -4.53 -3.16 16.48
CA ALA A 25 -3.45 -2.19 16.56
C ALA A 25 -3.14 -1.64 15.17
N VAL A 26 -3.01 -0.31 15.08
CA VAL A 26 -2.76 0.39 13.82
C VAL A 26 -1.26 0.69 13.69
N LYS A 27 -0.68 0.30 12.57
CA LYS A 27 0.70 0.60 12.20
C LYS A 27 0.85 2.11 11.96
N SER A 28 1.81 2.72 12.63
CA SER A 28 2.14 4.14 12.47
C SER A 28 2.91 4.39 11.17
N GLY A 29 2.73 5.58 10.61
CA GLY A 29 3.61 6.05 9.54
C GLY A 29 5.05 6.27 10.01
N ARG A 30 5.98 6.29 9.06
CA ARG A 30 7.39 6.63 9.25
C ARG A 30 7.63 8.06 8.78
N SER A 31 8.48 8.80 9.49
CA SER A 31 8.83 10.16 9.11
C SER A 31 9.74 10.18 7.89
N THR A 32 9.59 11.18 7.03
CA THR A 32 10.54 11.45 5.94
C THR A 32 11.90 11.92 6.43
N CYS A 33 12.02 12.33 7.70
CA CYS A 33 13.31 12.66 8.31
C CYS A 33 14.08 11.42 8.80
N ASP A 34 13.41 10.28 8.97
CA ASP A 34 14.04 9.02 9.41
C ASP A 34 14.69 8.26 8.24
N ILE A 35 14.51 8.80 7.04
CA ILE A 35 14.88 8.32 5.72
C ILE A 35 16.21 9.01 5.38
N LYS A 36 17.30 8.25 5.44
CA LYS A 36 18.68 8.75 5.52
C LYS A 36 19.42 8.80 4.18
N ASP A 37 18.88 8.19 3.12
CA ASP A 37 19.65 7.90 1.92
C ASP A 37 18.75 7.82 0.69
N LEU A 38 18.89 8.70 -0.32
CA LEU A 38 18.01 8.86 -1.50
C LEU A 38 17.51 7.58 -2.23
N ASN A 39 18.10 6.42 -1.96
CA ASN A 39 17.60 5.08 -2.27
C ASN A 39 16.90 4.40 -1.05
N ASP A 40 16.12 5.15 -0.26
CA ASP A 40 15.58 4.78 1.06
C ASP A 40 14.64 3.57 1.07
N ALA A 41 14.37 3.04 -0.12
CA ALA A 41 13.78 1.74 -0.31
C ALA A 41 14.56 0.64 0.44
N VAL A 42 15.88 0.75 0.67
CA VAL A 42 16.65 -0.32 1.35
C VAL A 42 16.08 -0.69 2.73
N GLU A 43 15.58 0.26 3.52
CA GLU A 43 15.09 -0.02 4.88
C GLU A 43 13.71 -0.72 4.90
N CYS A 44 12.95 -0.59 3.84
CA CYS A 44 11.56 -1.08 3.72
C CYS A 44 11.35 -2.01 2.51
N ARG A 45 12.42 -2.33 1.77
CA ARG A 45 12.50 -3.35 0.72
C ARG A 45 13.29 -4.57 1.19
N VAL A 46 13.08 -4.95 2.44
CA VAL A 46 13.59 -6.20 2.99
C VAL A 46 12.56 -7.33 2.81
N PRO A 47 12.98 -8.59 2.70
CA PRO A 47 12.08 -9.72 2.44
C PRO A 47 10.89 -9.81 3.40
N SER A 48 11.09 -9.50 4.68
CA SER A 48 10.03 -9.56 5.69
C SER A 48 8.87 -8.60 5.43
N TYR A 49 9.11 -7.46 4.77
CA TYR A 49 8.05 -6.54 4.36
C TYR A 49 7.29 -7.06 3.13
N LEU A 50 8.00 -7.71 2.20
CA LEU A 50 7.39 -8.31 1.01
C LEU A 50 6.50 -9.51 1.39
N ASP A 51 7.00 -10.37 2.28
CA ASP A 51 6.31 -11.58 2.73
C ASP A 51 5.05 -11.27 3.55
N ASN A 52 5.01 -10.12 4.22
CA ASN A 52 3.91 -9.70 5.09
C ASN A 52 3.09 -8.53 4.52
N ASN A 53 3.22 -8.23 3.23
CA ASN A 53 2.42 -7.18 2.61
C ASN A 53 0.92 -7.53 2.65
N ASN A 54 0.05 -6.50 2.57
CA ASN A 54 -1.39 -6.72 2.62
C ASN A 54 -2.15 -5.74 1.72
N VAL A 55 -3.23 -6.23 1.11
CA VAL A 55 -4.13 -5.45 0.27
C VAL A 55 -5.55 -5.54 0.85
N TYR A 56 -6.16 -4.39 1.07
CA TYR A 56 -7.53 -4.31 1.55
C TYR A 56 -8.48 -4.11 0.37
N VAL A 57 -9.63 -4.77 0.37
CA VAL A 57 -10.65 -4.57 -0.66
C VAL A 57 -12.01 -4.27 -0.04
N ARG A 58 -12.70 -3.27 -0.58
CA ARG A 58 -14.11 -2.99 -0.26
C ARG A 58 -14.94 -2.97 -1.54
N SER A 59 -16.01 -3.78 -1.55
CA SER A 59 -16.93 -3.82 -2.68
C SER A 59 -18.20 -3.05 -2.37
N ARG A 60 -18.76 -2.36 -3.37
CA ARG A 60 -20.08 -1.73 -3.28
C ARG A 60 -20.81 -1.84 -4.61
N THR A 61 -22.08 -2.25 -4.54
CA THR A 61 -22.97 -2.28 -5.70
C THR A 61 -23.91 -1.07 -5.66
N ASN A 62 -24.02 -0.36 -6.78
CA ASN A 62 -24.95 0.75 -6.96
C ASN A 62 -25.37 0.87 -8.43
N ASN A 63 -26.64 1.11 -8.72
CA ASN A 63 -27.17 1.26 -10.09
C ASN A 63 -26.76 0.15 -11.07
N GLY A 64 -26.70 -1.11 -10.60
CA GLY A 64 -26.32 -2.26 -11.43
C GLY A 64 -24.82 -2.46 -11.63
N TRP A 65 -23.97 -1.57 -11.11
CA TRP A 65 -22.51 -1.69 -11.15
C TRP A 65 -21.95 -2.12 -9.81
N THR A 66 -20.96 -3.01 -9.82
CA THR A 66 -20.21 -3.38 -8.61
C THR A 66 -18.79 -2.87 -8.73
N ALA A 67 -18.42 -1.92 -7.87
CA ALA A 67 -17.07 -1.40 -7.77
C ALA A 67 -16.33 -2.13 -6.65
N GLN A 68 -15.11 -2.58 -6.94
CA GLN A 68 -14.17 -3.10 -5.95
C GLN A 68 -13.03 -2.10 -5.78
N MET A 69 -12.92 -1.49 -4.59
CA MET A 69 -11.84 -0.58 -4.25
C MET A 69 -10.75 -1.34 -3.51
N TYR A 70 -9.56 -1.39 -4.11
CA TYR A 70 -8.35 -1.94 -3.51
C TYR A 70 -7.52 -0.82 -2.88
N GLY A 71 -7.15 -0.99 -1.61
CA GLY A 71 -6.39 -0.04 -0.82
C GLY A 71 -5.08 -0.64 -0.32
N TYR A 72 -4.02 0.16 -0.45
CA TYR A 72 -2.65 -0.17 -0.08
C TYR A 72 -2.16 0.88 0.91
N TYR A 73 -1.39 0.45 1.91
CA TYR A 73 -0.79 1.33 2.89
C TYR A 73 0.73 1.27 2.79
N PHE A 74 1.36 2.42 2.67
CA PHE A 74 2.80 2.59 2.72
C PHE A 74 3.10 3.39 3.99
N GLU A 75 4.11 2.95 4.75
CA GLU A 75 4.50 3.63 6.00
C GLU A 75 4.93 5.08 5.74
N VAL A 76 5.43 5.35 4.53
CA VAL A 76 5.90 6.65 4.11
C VAL A 76 5.69 6.81 2.62
N ASP A 77 5.41 8.04 2.22
CA ASP A 77 5.53 8.49 0.85
C ASP A 77 6.80 9.33 0.75
N HIS A 78 7.88 8.67 0.33
CA HIS A 78 9.18 9.29 0.12
C HIS A 78 9.36 9.51 -1.38
N LYS A 79 9.19 10.76 -1.81
CA LYS A 79 9.90 11.46 -2.89
C LYS A 79 9.37 12.89 -2.97
N GLU A 80 10.13 13.79 -3.57
CA GLU A 80 9.84 15.23 -3.75
C GLU A 80 8.54 15.56 -4.53
N ARG A 81 7.59 14.65 -4.65
CA ARG A 81 6.26 14.85 -5.25
C ARG A 81 5.23 14.05 -4.45
N PRO A 82 4.05 14.62 -4.17
CA PRO A 82 3.03 13.92 -3.38
C PRO A 82 2.57 12.66 -4.12
N ALA A 83 2.91 11.48 -3.62
CA ALA A 83 2.27 10.24 -4.04
C ALA A 83 1.01 10.03 -3.18
N PRO A 84 -0.17 9.88 -3.82
CA PRO A 84 -1.41 9.70 -3.10
C PRO A 84 -1.50 8.29 -2.50
N VAL A 85 -2.41 8.13 -1.54
CA VAL A 85 -3.00 6.82 -1.27
C VAL A 85 -3.55 6.27 -2.59
N ILE A 86 -2.97 5.16 -3.08
CA ILE A 86 -3.39 4.57 -4.34
C ILE A 86 -4.63 3.73 -4.08
N PHE A 87 -5.78 4.25 -4.54
CA PHE A 87 -7.02 3.49 -4.64
C PHE A 87 -7.18 3.00 -6.07
N MET A 88 -7.22 1.68 -6.25
CA MET A 88 -7.53 1.08 -7.55
C MET A 88 -8.99 0.62 -7.56
N ILE A 89 -9.75 1.03 -8.57
CA ILE A 89 -11.14 0.64 -8.77
C ILE A 89 -11.18 -0.44 -9.86
N GLY A 90 -11.56 -1.66 -9.47
CA GLY A 90 -11.95 -2.71 -10.40
C GLY A 90 -13.46 -2.67 -10.64
N ASN A 91 -13.89 -2.76 -11.90
CA ASN A 91 -15.30 -2.96 -12.26
C ASN A 91 -15.56 -4.43 -12.58
N MET A 92 -16.74 -4.92 -12.16
CA MET A 92 -17.34 -6.18 -12.58
C MET A 92 -18.27 -5.98 -13.78
#